data_AF-A0A6B3CXD3-F1
#
_entry.id   AF-A0A6B3CXD3-F1
#
_cell.length_a   1.000
_cell.length_b   1.000
_cell.length_c   1.000
_cell.angle_alpha   90.00
_cell.angle_beta   90.00
_cell.angle_gamma   90.00
#
_symmetry.space_group_name_H-M   'P 1'
#
loop_
_entity.id
_entity.type
_entity.pdbx_description
1 polymer ?
#
loop_
_entity_poly.entity_id
_entity_poly.type
_entity_poly.pdbx_seq_one_letter_code
_entity_poly.pdbx_strand_id
1 'polypeptide(L)' 'QFLTVPRESYAGDANRDQLVQPDAGKLFTRLRTDEPVTITAARRDPAGGTGNSGEARTPESPAPTFSGNTADEDICG' A
#
# COMPACT_ATOMS: atom_id res chain seq x y z
N GLN A 1 -10.51 -2.65 2.46
CA GLN A 1 -9.07 -2.94 2.71
C GLN A 1 -8.42 -3.13 1.36
N PHE A 2 -7.24 -2.54 1.13
CA PHE A 2 -6.52 -2.66 -0.14
C PHE A 2 -5.26 -3.50 0.04
N LEU A 3 -4.90 -4.28 -0.99
CA LEU A 3 -3.65 -5.02 -1.06
C LEU A 3 -2.62 -4.17 -1.81
N THR A 4 -1.43 -4.01 -1.25
CA THR A 4 -0.31 -3.33 -1.91
C THR A 4 0.81 -4.31 -2.22
N VAL A 5 1.59 -4.03 -3.25
CA VAL A 5 2.76 -4.84 -3.59
C VAL A 5 3.83 -4.71 -2.50
N PRO A 6 4.45 -5.82 -2.05
CA PRO A 6 5.60 -5.78 -1.13
C PRO A 6 6.78 -5.00 -1.73
N ARG A 7 7.17 -3.90 -1.07
CA ARG A 7 8.26 -3.01 -1.52
C ARG A 7 9.14 -2.56 -0.35
N GLU A 8 10.38 -2.21 -0.65
CA GLU A 8 11.36 -1.63 0.28
C GLU A 8 12.15 -0.51 -0.40
N SER A 9 12.78 0.39 0.35
CA SER A 9 13.59 1.47 -0.22
C SER A 9 14.84 0.94 -0.92
N TYR A 10 15.17 1.51 -2.07
CA TYR A 10 16.36 1.13 -2.82
C TYR A 10 17.62 1.76 -2.22
N ALA A 11 18.63 0.94 -1.92
CA ALA A 11 19.85 1.40 -1.26
C ALA A 11 20.65 2.43 -2.07
N GLY A 12 20.55 2.41 -3.42
CA GLY A 12 21.31 3.29 -4.31
C GLY A 12 20.66 4.64 -4.62
N ASP A 13 19.39 4.84 -4.28
CA ASP A 13 18.65 6.08 -4.53
C ASP A 13 17.44 6.16 -3.59
N ALA A 14 17.45 7.13 -2.68
CA ALA A 14 16.38 7.33 -1.69
C ALA A 14 15.02 7.71 -2.31
N ASN A 15 14.98 8.11 -3.58
CA ASN A 15 13.75 8.40 -4.32
C ASN A 15 13.21 7.19 -5.09
N ARG A 16 13.70 5.98 -4.79
CA ARG A 16 13.32 4.73 -5.44
C ARG A 16 12.94 3.68 -4.40
N ASP A 17 11.91 2.92 -4.73
CA ASP A 17 11.59 1.66 -4.06
C ASP A 17 11.94 0.49 -4.98
N GLN A 18 12.31 -0.65 -4.38
CA GLN A 18 12.48 -1.94 -5.04
C GLN A 18 11.47 -2.96 -4.51
N LEU A 19 11.19 -3.98 -5.34
CA LEU A 19 10.30 -5.07 -4.96
C LEU A 19 11.02 -6.05 -4.04
N VAL A 20 10.39 -6.39 -2.91
CA VAL A 20 10.93 -7.38 -1.98
C VAL A 20 10.78 -8.77 -2.60
N GLN A 21 11.90 -9.41 -2.92
CA GLN A 21 11.93 -10.79 -3.38
C GLN A 21 12.20 -11.74 -2.23
N PRO A 22 11.60 -12.96 -2.22
CA PRO A 22 10.76 -13.55 -3.26
C PRO A 22 9.26 -13.17 -3.17
N ASP A 23 8.87 -12.37 -2.19
CA ASP A 23 7.46 -12.21 -1.81
C ASP A 23 6.61 -11.48 -2.86
N ALA A 24 7.16 -10.46 -3.50
CA ALA A 24 6.51 -9.82 -4.65
C ALA A 24 6.31 -10.80 -5.82
N GLY A 25 7.29 -11.67 -6.08
CA GLY A 25 7.18 -12.70 -7.11
C GLY A 25 6.08 -13.73 -6.83
N LYS A 26 5.96 -14.18 -5.58
CA LYS A 26 4.88 -15.08 -5.14
C LYS A 26 3.52 -14.41 -5.32
N LEU A 27 3.38 -13.14 -4.91
CA LEU A 27 2.15 -12.41 -5.08
C LEU A 27 1.75 -12.31 -6.56
N PHE A 28 2.66 -11.90 -7.43
CA PHE A 28 2.36 -11.79 -8.86
C PHE A 28 2.05 -13.12 -9.51
N THR A 29 2.68 -14.21 -9.07
CA THR A 29 2.34 -15.56 -9.56
C THR A 29 0.88 -15.87 -9.26
N ARG A 30 0.44 -15.67 -8.01
CA ARG A 30 -0.96 -15.89 -7.61
C ARG A 30 -1.94 -15.04 -8.39
N LEU A 31 -1.64 -13.74 -8.52
CA LEU A 31 -2.49 -12.82 -9.29
C LEU A 31 -2.55 -13.23 -10.77
N ARG A 32 -1.47 -13.77 -11.33
CA ARG A 32 -1.44 -14.22 -12.73
C ARG A 32 -2.20 -15.53 -12.96
N THR A 33 -2.35 -16.36 -11.94
CA THR A 33 -3.10 -17.63 -11.98
C THR A 33 -4.48 -17.54 -11.34
N ASP A 34 -4.95 -16.32 -11.04
CA ASP A 34 -6.23 -16.04 -10.36
C ASP A 34 -6.42 -16.82 -9.05
N GLU A 35 -5.33 -17.01 -8.29
CA GLU A 35 -5.38 -17.67 -6.99
C GLU A 35 -5.80 -16.72 -5.86
N PRO A 36 -6.52 -17.22 -4.83
CA PRO A 36 -6.92 -16.41 -3.68
C PRO A 36 -5.74 -15.78 -2.92
N VAL A 37 -5.91 -14.51 -2.52
CA VAL A 37 -4.93 -13.78 -1.69
C VAL A 37 -5.55 -13.37 -0.36
N THR A 38 -4.91 -13.76 0.74
CA THR A 38 -5.31 -13.37 2.10
C THR A 38 -4.63 -12.07 2.50
N ILE A 39 -5.37 -11.09 3.00
CA ILE A 39 -4.82 -9.82 3.49
C ILE A 39 -4.72 -9.85 5.01
N THR A 40 -3.54 -10.19 5.53
CA THR A 40 -3.23 -10.04 6.96
C THR A 40 -2.79 -8.61 7.23
N ALA A 41 -3.37 -7.95 8.24
CA ALA A 41 -2.87 -6.64 8.67
C ALA A 41 -1.45 -6.82 9.24
N ALA A 42 -0.43 -6.52 8.44
CA ALA A 42 0.95 -6.46 8.92
C ALA A 42 1.05 -5.30 9.92
N ARG A 43 1.50 -5.59 11.13
CA ARG A 43 1.88 -4.58 12.11
C ARG A 43 3.00 -3.74 11.47
N ARG A 44 2.80 -2.43 11.35
CA ARG A 44 3.88 -1.52 10.91
C ARG A 44 5.04 -1.66 11.89
N ASP A 45 6.15 -2.27 11.45
CA ASP A 45 7.41 -2.21 12.18
C ASP A 45 7.95 -0.77 12.11
N PRO A 46 8.15 -0.09 13.25
CA PRO A 46 8.57 1.30 13.28
C PRO A 46 10.10 1.37 13.18
N ALA A 47 10.67 1.02 12.04
CA ALA A 47 12.09 1.25 11.76
C ALA A 47 12.24 2.38 10.74
N GLY A 48 12.05 3.62 11.19
CA GLY A 48 12.37 4.82 10.41
C GLY A 48 11.54 6.05 10.77
N GLY A 49 12.00 6.83 11.75
CA GLY A 49 11.52 8.19 12.00
C GLY A 49 11.02 8.44 13.41
N THR A 50 11.89 8.96 14.27
CA THR A 50 11.62 9.45 15.63
C THR A 50 10.58 10.58 15.61
N GLY A 51 9.50 10.45 16.40
CA GLY A 51 8.54 11.54 16.57
C GLY A 51 7.35 11.22 17.47
N ASN A 52 7.58 11.31 18.79
CA ASN A 52 6.63 11.49 19.90
C ASN A 52 5.31 10.69 19.94
N SER A 53 5.24 9.84 20.96
CA SER A 53 4.00 9.43 21.65
C SER A 53 3.18 10.64 22.09
N GLY A 54 1.91 10.68 21.65
CA GLY A 54 0.92 11.66 22.09
C GLY A 54 -0.49 11.18 21.78
N GLU A 55 -1.09 10.54 22.77
CA GLU A 55 -2.52 10.54 23.13
C GLU A 55 -3.58 10.25 22.06
N ALA A 56 -4.39 9.22 22.36
CA ALA A 56 -5.62 8.88 21.65
C ALA A 56 -6.57 10.09 21.57
N ARG A 57 -6.75 10.61 20.35
CA ARG A 57 -7.94 11.37 19.98
C ARG A 57 -8.43 10.77 18.69
N THR A 58 -9.65 10.27 18.70
CA THR A 58 -10.43 9.99 17.48
C THR A 58 -10.86 11.35 16.94
N PRO A 59 -10.29 11.91 15.85
CA PRO A 59 -11.12 12.73 15.01
C PRO A 59 -11.99 11.75 14.23
N GLU A 60 -13.30 11.87 14.35
CA GLU A 60 -14.18 11.39 13.29
C GLU A 60 -13.84 12.23 12.05
N SER A 61 -12.82 11.80 11.31
CA SER A 61 -12.44 12.44 10.07
C SER A 61 -13.62 12.27 9.11
N PRO A 62 -14.15 13.35 8.53
CA PRO A 62 -15.23 13.22 7.56
C PRO A 62 -14.76 12.31 6.42
N ALA A 63 -15.68 11.50 5.90
CA ALA A 63 -15.38 10.62 4.77
C ALA A 63 -14.75 11.47 3.63
N PRO A 64 -13.64 11.01 3.03
CA PRO A 64 -12.98 11.77 1.98
C PRO A 64 -13.93 11.90 0.79
N THR A 65 -14.27 13.13 0.43
CA THR A 65 -15.01 13.43 -0.79
C THR A 65 -14.03 13.41 -1.96
N PHE A 66 -14.04 12.35 -2.76
CA PHE A 66 -13.29 12.29 -4.01
C PHE A 66 -14.04 13.08 -5.07
N SER A 67 -13.48 14.20 -5.53
CA SER A 67 -14.07 15.08 -6.55
C SER A 67 -13.52 14.83 -7.96
N GLY A 68 -12.88 13.68 -8.20
CA GLY A 68 -12.30 13.31 -9.49
C GLY A 68 -13.12 12.22 -10.20
N ASN A 69 -12.64 11.80 -11.37
CA ASN A 69 -13.23 10.69 -12.12
C ASN A 69 -12.59 9.36 -11.70
N THR A 70 -13.40 8.30 -11.58
CA THR A 70 -12.90 6.94 -11.35
C THR A 70 -12.54 6.27 -12.67
N ALA A 71 -11.71 5.21 -12.62
CA ALA A 71 -11.28 4.48 -13.80
C ALA A 71 -12.40 3.71 -14.55
N ASP A 72 -13.61 3.64 -13.97
CA ASP A 72 -14.83 3.15 -14.62
C ASP A 72 -15.38 4.10 -15.70
N GLU A 73 -15.01 5.39 -15.66
CA GLU A 73 -15.52 6.36 -16.62
C GLU A 73 -14.65 6.35 -17.89
N ASP A 74 -15.21 5.87 -19.00
CA ASP A 74 -14.57 5.88 -20.32
C ASP A 74 -14.64 7.29 -20.92
N ILE A 75 -13.53 8.03 -20.84
CA ILE A 75 -13.42 9.44 -21.26
C ILE A 75 -12.87 9.61 -22.68
N CYS A 76 -12.76 8.52 -23.46
CA CYS A 76 -12.25 8.56 -24.83
C CYS A 76 -13.39 8.34 -25.82
N GLY A 77 -13.84 9.42 -26.46
CA GLY A 77 -14.73 9.41 -27.64
C GLY A 77 -13.96 9.71 -28.92
#